data_AF-A0AAW2NVS9-F1
#
_entry.id   AF-A0AAW2NVS9-F1
#
_cell.length_a   1.000
_cell.length_b   1.000
_cell.length_c   1.000
_cell.angle_alpha   90.00
_cell.angle_beta   90.00
_cell.angle_gamma   90.00
#
_symmetry.space_group_name_H-M   'P 1'
#
loop_
_entity.id
_entity.type
_entity.pdbx_description
1 polymer ?
#
loop_
_entity_poly.entity_id
_entity_poly.type
_entity_poly.pdbx_seq_one_letter_code
_entity_poly.pdbx_strand_id
1 'polypeptide(L)'
;MQTANSSTEEEIFRVRKLEISDKNKGFVELLQQLTVCDSISDEAFRERFEELAKCGDDHLICVIEDNNSGKIVATGSVFIEKKFIRNCGKVGHIEDVVVDSGVRGKQLGKKVVGSFLNMLERWGVTR
;
A
#
# COMPACT_ATOMS: atom_id res chain seq x y z
N MET A 1 -9.59 8.89 -30.92
CA MET A 1 -10.74 8.99 -30.00
C MET A 1 -10.38 8.25 -28.72
N GLN A 2 -10.85 8.79 -27.57
CA GLN A 2 -10.65 8.33 -26.18
C GLN A 2 -9.38 8.80 -25.45
N THR A 3 -9.47 10.02 -24.93
CA THR A 3 -8.77 10.49 -23.72
C THR A 3 -9.81 11.23 -22.86
N ALA A 4 -10.63 10.47 -22.14
CA ALA A 4 -11.63 11.04 -21.22
C ALA A 4 -11.91 10.18 -19.96
N ASN A 5 -11.14 9.11 -19.71
CA ASN A 5 -11.42 8.16 -18.62
C ASN A 5 -10.50 8.29 -17.39
N SER A 6 -9.48 9.15 -17.38
CA SER A 6 -8.53 9.20 -16.26
C SER A 6 -9.06 9.97 -15.04
N SER A 7 -9.88 11.00 -15.26
CA SER A 7 -10.38 11.89 -14.20
C SER A 7 -11.47 11.26 -13.32
N THR A 8 -12.30 10.37 -13.86
CA THR A 8 -13.38 9.70 -13.10
C THR A 8 -12.91 8.50 -12.29
N GLU A 9 -11.85 7.81 -12.73
CA GLU A 9 -11.31 6.67 -11.98
C GLU A 9 -10.51 7.09 -10.73
N GLU A 10 -9.83 8.23 -10.78
CA GLU A 10 -9.12 8.80 -9.61
C GLU A 10 -10.10 9.31 -8.54
N GLU A 11 -11.29 9.78 -8.95
CA GLU A 11 -12.36 10.13 -8.02
C GLU A 11 -12.98 8.90 -7.34
N ILE A 12 -12.93 7.73 -7.98
CA ILE A 12 -13.47 6.48 -7.41
C ILE A 12 -12.42 5.78 -6.53
N PHE A 13 -11.18 5.66 -7.01
CA PHE A 13 -10.13 4.91 -6.33
C PHE A 13 -9.04 5.85 -5.81
N ARG A 14 -9.09 6.14 -4.51
CA ARG A 14 -8.18 7.06 -3.85
C ARG A 14 -6.95 6.33 -3.32
N VAL A 15 -5.78 6.66 -3.86
CA VAL A 15 -4.48 6.20 -3.35
C VAL A 15 -4.07 7.05 -2.14
N ARG A 16 -3.73 6.42 -1.02
CA ARG A 16 -3.24 7.10 0.19
C ARG A 16 -2.39 6.17 1.07
N LYS A 17 -1.82 6.72 2.14
CA LYS A 17 -1.17 5.92 3.21
C LYS A 17 -2.24 5.21 4.03
N LEU A 18 -1.87 4.06 4.61
CA LEU A 18 -2.70 3.37 5.61
C LEU A 18 -2.99 4.32 6.79
N GLU A 19 -4.22 4.31 7.27
CA GLU A 19 -4.67 5.05 8.44
C GLU A 19 -5.14 4.06 9.52
N ILE A 20 -5.05 4.47 10.79
CA ILE A 20 -5.47 3.60 11.91
C ILE A 20 -6.93 3.15 11.80
N SER A 21 -7.79 3.97 11.18
CA SER A 21 -9.21 3.67 10.98
C SER A 21 -9.48 2.61 9.90
N ASP A 22 -8.49 2.28 9.07
CA ASP A 22 -8.66 1.38 7.93
C ASP A 22 -8.89 -0.07 8.34
N LYS A 23 -8.61 -0.41 9.59
CA LYS A 23 -9.06 -1.68 10.17
C LYS A 23 -10.56 -1.89 9.96
N ASN A 24 -11.36 -0.86 10.19
CA ASN A 24 -12.82 -0.90 10.03
C ASN A 24 -13.27 -0.83 8.55
N LYS A 25 -12.33 -0.56 7.64
CA LYS A 25 -12.57 -0.44 6.20
C LYS A 25 -12.19 -1.72 5.43
N GLY A 26 -12.01 -2.85 6.11
CA GLY A 26 -11.79 -4.15 5.46
C GLY A 26 -10.33 -4.47 5.15
N PHE A 27 -9.36 -3.77 5.77
CA PHE A 27 -7.95 -3.94 5.47
C PHE A 27 -7.42 -5.34 5.82
N VAL A 28 -7.83 -5.91 6.95
CA VAL A 28 -7.39 -7.25 7.39
C VAL A 28 -7.97 -8.32 6.46
N GLU A 29 -9.25 -8.17 6.11
CA GLU A 29 -9.98 -9.04 5.19
C GLU A 29 -9.39 -8.99 3.77
N LEU A 30 -8.86 -7.83 3.36
CA LEU A 30 -8.11 -7.73 2.10
C LEU A 30 -6.81 -8.55 2.16
N LEU A 31 -6.04 -8.45 3.25
CA LEU A 31 -4.79 -9.22 3.41
C LEU A 31 -5.02 -10.73 3.47
N GLN A 32 -6.18 -11.18 3.96
CA GLN A 32 -6.59 -12.59 3.93
C GLN A 32 -6.69 -13.16 2.51
N GLN A 33 -6.90 -12.31 1.50
CA GLN A 33 -6.90 -12.76 0.10
C GLN A 33 -5.49 -13.04 -0.44
N LEU A 34 -4.45 -12.61 0.27
CA LEU A 34 -3.05 -12.85 -0.07
C LEU A 34 -2.50 -14.07 0.66
N THR A 35 -2.69 -14.15 1.97
CA THR A 35 -2.12 -15.20 2.83
C THR A 35 -2.92 -15.32 4.13
N VAL A 36 -2.51 -16.25 4.99
CA VAL A 36 -3.08 -16.43 6.34
C VAL A 36 -2.90 -15.13 7.13
N CYS A 37 -4.02 -14.50 7.46
CA CYS A 37 -4.09 -13.28 8.26
C CYS A 37 -5.33 -13.40 9.16
N ASP A 38 -5.17 -14.07 10.30
CA ASP A 38 -6.28 -14.35 11.21
C ASP A 38 -6.88 -13.07 11.81
N SER A 39 -7.96 -13.22 12.59
CA SER A 39 -8.58 -12.09 13.27
C SER A 39 -7.58 -11.33 14.16
N ILE A 40 -7.27 -10.09 13.80
CA ILE A 40 -6.40 -9.19 14.57
C ILE A 40 -7.29 -8.37 15.53
N SER A 41 -6.94 -8.26 16.82
CA SER A 41 -7.65 -7.39 17.78
C SER A 41 -7.41 -5.90 17.51
N ASP A 42 -8.24 -5.00 18.04
CA ASP A 42 -8.09 -3.56 17.80
C ASP A 42 -6.76 -3.05 18.38
N GLU A 43 -6.40 -3.57 19.55
CA GLU A 43 -5.17 -3.28 20.24
C GLU A 43 -3.95 -3.74 19.44
N ALA A 44 -3.95 -4.99 18.95
CA ALA A 44 -2.83 -5.54 18.19
C ALA A 44 -2.63 -4.80 16.86
N PHE A 45 -3.72 -4.42 16.19
CA PHE A 45 -3.64 -3.61 14.96
C PHE A 45 -3.05 -2.23 15.26
N ARG A 46 -3.51 -1.57 16.33
CA ARG A 46 -3.03 -0.25 16.74
C ARG A 46 -1.55 -0.29 17.12
N GLU A 47 -1.13 -1.26 17.91
CA GLU A 47 0.27 -1.43 18.30
C GLU A 47 1.17 -1.63 17.08
N ARG A 48 0.78 -2.53 16.16
CA ARG A 48 1.55 -2.74 14.93
C ARG A 48 1.57 -1.49 14.05
N PHE A 49 0.45 -0.78 13.91
CA PHE A 49 0.40 0.46 13.14
C PHE A 49 1.36 1.52 13.71
N GLU A 50 1.39 1.69 15.03
CA GLU A 50 2.29 2.62 15.71
C GLU A 50 3.77 2.21 15.60
N GLU A 51 4.08 0.91 15.65
CA GLU A 51 5.43 0.38 15.41
C GLU A 51 5.91 0.75 14.01
N LEU A 52 5.10 0.49 12.99
CA LEU A 52 5.45 0.76 11.59
C LEU A 52 5.53 2.26 11.31
N ALA A 53 4.66 3.07 11.90
CA ALA A 53 4.69 4.53 11.76
C ALA A 53 6.01 5.14 12.28
N LYS A 54 6.64 4.53 13.30
CA LYS A 54 7.94 4.99 13.84
C LYS A 54 9.10 4.78 12.86
N CYS A 55 8.98 3.88 11.88
CA CYS A 55 9.96 3.73 10.81
C CYS A 55 9.97 4.93 9.85
N GLY A 56 8.94 5.79 9.89
CA GLY A 56 8.84 6.98 9.06
C GLY A 56 8.84 6.64 7.58
N ASP A 57 9.68 7.33 6.81
CA ASP A 57 9.79 7.12 5.37
C ASP A 57 10.49 5.80 4.99
N ASP A 58 11.16 5.12 5.93
CA ASP A 58 11.81 3.84 5.64
C ASP A 58 10.82 2.66 5.61
N HIS A 59 9.55 2.83 6.04
CA HIS A 59 8.51 1.81 5.91
C HIS A 59 7.14 2.46 5.69
N LEU A 60 6.52 2.22 4.54
CA LEU A 60 5.21 2.76 4.21
C LEU A 60 4.27 1.67 3.71
N ILE A 61 3.02 1.74 4.19
CA ILE A 61 1.91 0.95 3.67
C ILE A 61 1.03 1.89 2.84
N CYS A 62 0.81 1.52 1.58
CA CYS A 62 -0.11 2.21 0.70
C CYS A 62 -1.41 1.42 0.57
N VAL A 63 -2.52 2.14 0.53
CA VAL A 63 -3.85 1.59 0.31
C VAL A 63 -4.55 2.33 -0.82
N ILE A 64 -5.46 1.64 -1.48
CA ILE A 64 -6.44 2.23 -2.38
C ILE A 64 -7.81 2.03 -1.75
N GLU A 65 -8.48 3.13 -1.44
CA GLU A 65 -9.86 3.16 -0.96
C GLU A 65 -10.80 3.36 -2.14
N ASP A 66 -11.86 2.55 -2.22
CA ASP A 66 -12.99 2.81 -3.11
C ASP A 66 -13.95 3.79 -2.43
N ASN A 67 -14.01 5.02 -2.92
CA ASN A 67 -14.81 6.09 -2.35
C ASN A 67 -16.32 5.82 -2.38
N ASN A 68 -16.79 4.89 -3.23
CA ASN A 68 -18.22 4.52 -3.26
C ASN A 68 -18.60 3.63 -2.07
N SER A 69 -17.73 2.69 -1.71
CA SER A 69 -17.97 1.71 -0.65
C SER A 69 -17.32 2.08 0.68
N GLY A 70 -16.34 2.99 0.67
CA GLY A 70 -15.49 3.31 1.83
C GLY A 70 -14.60 2.15 2.27
N LYS A 71 -14.35 1.17 1.38
CA LYS A 71 -13.54 -0.02 1.67
C LYS A 71 -12.16 0.08 1.06
N ILE A 72 -11.18 -0.53 1.74
CA ILE A 72 -9.85 -0.73 1.18
C ILE A 72 -9.90 -1.88 0.19
N VAL A 73 -9.53 -1.60 -1.06
CA VAL A 73 -9.65 -2.54 -2.17
C VAL A 73 -8.32 -2.91 -2.82
N ALA A 74 -7.23 -2.23 -2.46
CA ALA A 74 -5.89 -2.67 -2.77
C ALA A 74 -4.91 -2.18 -1.71
N THR A 75 -3.83 -2.93 -1.49
CA THR A 75 -2.73 -2.50 -0.63
C THR A 75 -1.40 -3.07 -1.10
N GLY A 76 -0.33 -2.51 -0.56
CA GLY A 76 1.01 -3.05 -0.56
C GLY A 76 1.85 -2.33 0.48
N SER A 77 3.04 -2.85 0.72
CA SER A 77 4.02 -2.28 1.64
C SER A 77 5.33 -2.04 0.91
N VAL A 78 6.06 -1.03 1.32
CA VAL A 78 7.44 -0.82 0.89
C VAL A 78 8.31 -0.44 2.07
N PHE A 79 9.49 -1.03 2.17
CA PHE A 79 10.48 -0.61 3.16
C PHE A 79 11.89 -0.53 2.57
N ILE A 80 12.70 0.35 3.15
CA ILE A 80 14.04 0.67 2.68
C ILE A 80 15.07 0.02 3.60
N GLU A 81 15.89 -0.86 3.01
CA GLU A 81 17.04 -1.42 3.68
C GLU A 81 18.31 -0.62 3.32
N LYS A 82 18.96 -0.06 4.35
CA LYS A 82 20.23 0.65 4.22
C LYS A 82 21.40 -0.35 4.28
N LYS A 83 22.34 -0.25 3.35
CA LYS A 83 23.49 -1.15 3.22
C LYS A 83 24.78 -0.35 3.27
N PHE A 84 25.88 -0.92 3.79
CA PHE A 84 27.21 -0.32 3.66
C PHE A 84 27.80 -0.51 2.26
N ILE A 85 27.54 -1.66 1.64
CA ILE A 85 27.96 -1.95 0.28
C ILE A 85 27.35 -0.95 -0.71
N ARG A 86 27.99 -0.81 -1.88
CA ARG A 86 27.55 0.11 -2.94
C ARG A 86 27.47 1.58 -2.47
N ASN A 87 28.51 2.03 -1.76
CA ASN A 87 28.65 3.41 -1.29
C ASN A 87 27.49 3.85 -0.36
N CYS A 88 27.27 3.10 0.72
CA CYS A 88 26.15 3.33 1.64
C CYS A 88 24.78 3.28 0.93
N GLY A 89 24.61 2.30 0.03
CA GLY A 89 23.44 2.19 -0.84
C GLY A 89 22.14 1.86 -0.09
N LYS A 90 21.02 1.97 -0.81
CA LYS A 90 19.67 1.63 -0.34
C LYS A 90 19.02 0.62 -1.27
N VAL A 91 18.24 -0.30 -0.69
CA VAL A 91 17.41 -1.27 -1.41
C VAL A 91 15.96 -1.10 -0.97
N GLY A 92 15.03 -1.07 -1.90
CA GLY A 92 13.59 -1.00 -1.65
C GLY A 92 12.97 -2.39 -1.78
N HIS A 93 12.25 -2.82 -0.77
CA HIS A 93 11.52 -4.09 -0.78
C HIS A 93 10.04 -3.77 -0.89
N ILE A 94 9.37 -4.28 -1.94
CA ILE A 94 7.92 -4.16 -2.11
C ILE A 94 7.31 -5.49 -1.72
N GLU A 95 6.46 -5.47 -0.69
CA GLU A 95 5.85 -6.65 -0.09
C GLU A 95 4.33 -6.51 -0.01
N ASP A 96 3.65 -7.62 0.31
CA ASP A 96 2.23 -7.67 0.65
C ASP A 96 1.26 -7.03 -0.36
N VAL A 97 1.61 -7.05 -1.65
CA VAL A 97 0.78 -6.46 -2.71
C VAL A 97 -0.44 -7.35 -2.98
N VAL A 98 -1.63 -6.79 -2.73
CA VAL A 98 -2.90 -7.49 -2.96
C VAL A 98 -3.98 -6.52 -3.47
N VAL A 99 -4.83 -7.04 -4.34
CA VAL A 99 -6.02 -6.34 -4.87
C VAL A 99 -7.23 -7.22 -4.61
N ASP A 100 -8.28 -6.60 -4.07
CA ASP A 100 -9.55 -7.25 -3.80
C ASP A 100 -10.09 -7.91 -5.07
N SER A 101 -10.48 -9.17 -4.94
CA SER A 101 -10.94 -10.01 -6.05
C SER A 101 -12.08 -9.40 -6.87
N GLY A 102 -12.99 -8.64 -6.25
CA GLY A 102 -14.12 -8.00 -6.91
C GLY A 102 -13.76 -6.81 -7.79
N VAL A 103 -12.54 -6.27 -7.66
CA VAL A 103 -12.05 -5.13 -8.46
C VAL A 103 -10.73 -5.41 -9.19
N ARG A 104 -10.31 -6.68 -9.29
CA ARG A 104 -9.18 -7.09 -10.14
C ARG A 104 -9.45 -6.73 -11.61
N GLY A 105 -8.38 -6.62 -12.39
CA GLY A 105 -8.46 -6.18 -13.80
C GLY A 105 -8.51 -4.65 -13.99
N LYS A 106 -8.76 -3.87 -12.93
CA LYS A 106 -8.75 -2.39 -12.96
C LYS A 106 -7.37 -1.75 -12.79
N GLN A 107 -6.30 -2.51 -12.97
CA GLN A 107 -4.90 -2.05 -12.88
C GLN A 107 -4.50 -1.45 -11.51
N LEU A 108 -5.26 -1.70 -10.44
CA LEU A 108 -5.00 -1.14 -9.10
C LEU A 108 -3.66 -1.61 -8.52
N GLY A 109 -3.28 -2.87 -8.73
CA GLY A 109 -1.97 -3.38 -8.29
C GLY A 109 -0.81 -2.63 -8.96
N LYS A 110 -0.96 -2.29 -10.25
CA LYS A 110 0.02 -1.46 -10.96
C LYS A 110 0.08 -0.03 -10.39
N LYS A 111 -1.07 0.54 -9.97
CA LYS A 111 -1.11 1.85 -9.31
C LYS A 111 -0.38 1.82 -7.96
N VAL A 112 -0.55 0.76 -7.14
CA VAL A 112 0.17 0.58 -5.87
C VAL A 112 1.67 0.48 -6.10
N VAL A 113 2.12 -0.46 -6.94
CA VAL A 113 3.55 -0.66 -7.22
C VAL A 113 4.17 0.58 -7.86
N GLY A 114 3.48 1.22 -8.81
CA GLY A 114 3.94 2.45 -9.44
C GLY A 114 4.14 3.60 -8.43
N SER A 115 3.26 3.71 -7.44
CA SER A 115 3.39 4.70 -6.36
C SER A 115 4.67 4.47 -5.54
N PHE A 116 5.00 3.21 -5.25
CA PHE A 116 6.24 2.87 -4.56
C PHE A 116 7.48 3.12 -5.40
N LEU A 117 7.48 2.72 -6.68
CA LEU A 117 8.63 2.95 -7.56
C LEU A 117 8.96 4.44 -7.69
N ASN A 118 7.94 5.28 -7.90
CA ASN A 118 8.11 6.74 -7.96
C ASN A 118 8.71 7.31 -6.66
N MET A 119 8.33 6.74 -5.52
CA MET A 119 8.81 7.18 -4.21
C MET A 119 10.25 6.73 -3.94
N LEU A 120 10.54 5.45 -4.23
CA LEU A 120 11.88 4.87 -4.10
C LEU A 120 12.89 5.63 -4.98
N GLU A 121 12.53 5.95 -6.22
CA GLU A 121 13.34 6.77 -7.12
C GLU A 121 13.64 8.15 -6.51
N ARG A 122 12.62 8.84 -6.00
CA ARG A 122 12.78 10.16 -5.32
C ARG A 122 13.67 10.10 -4.10
N TRP A 123 13.79 8.94 -3.44
CA TRP A 123 14.63 8.73 -2.27
C TRP A 123 16.04 8.20 -2.57
N GLY A 124 16.38 8.13 -3.85
CA GLY A 124 17.68 7.64 -4.33
C GLY A 124 17.88 6.16 -4.05
N VAL A 125 16.80 5.39 -3.96
CA VAL A 125 16.86 3.93 -3.89
C VAL A 125 17.09 3.41 -5.30
N THR A 126 18.13 2.58 -5.46
CA THR A 126 18.65 2.19 -6.78
C THR A 126 18.46 0.71 -7.08
N ARG A 127 17.84 -0.03 -6.17
CA ARG A 127 17.55 -1.47 -6.25
C ARG A 127 16.28 -1.80 -5.53
#